data_AF-A0AAW0J3F5-F1
#
_entry.id   AF-A0AAW0J3F5-F1
#
_cell.length_a   1.000
_cell.length_b   1.000
_cell.length_c   1.000
_cell.angle_alpha   90.00
_cell.angle_beta   90.00
_cell.angle_gamma   90.00
#
_symmetry.space_group_name_H-M   'P 1'
#
loop_
_entity.id
_entity.type
_entity.pdbx_description
1 polymer ?
#
loop_
_entity_poly.entity_id
_entity_poly.type
_entity_poly.pdbx_seq_one_letter_code
_entity_poly.pdbx_strand_id
1 'polypeptide(L)'
;MAAPFVGGAFPEATFGEVFKVLHDTVKNVGSKVLMFKSFFKNFEFNLYLLAPVVEEINEKLDCPEQETQSLIKKMKTAKQLIHICSETQESSKFYRIFATKLIELDEAIVRFCKVQMQAQNRGDILQILEQWKPTREEMKLPILMIDSLSCSVPRPLDFPVGLDIPLKELKTQLLKEKEQQILLTAPGGCGKTALVTMLGHDQEIKGKFEDYIFFVPVSKTLNLMVIVQRLFHNICYREPEFLSDEDAINQLQDLLTRIGSSPILLILDDVRPGSEFRLEMLMIHVPNLNILVTSRTSFPGFSFTYNLKPLNDEDATTLLRHTASLQAGSSHIPVVVIKK
;
A
#
# COMPACT_ATOMS: atom_id res chain seq x y z
N MET A 1 -37.61 30.79 -40.58
CA MET A 1 -37.24 29.39 -40.36
C MET A 1 -36.21 29.00 -41.42
N ALA A 2 -34.97 28.79 -41.00
CA ALA A 2 -33.91 28.19 -41.80
C ALA A 2 -33.27 27.12 -40.90
N ALA A 3 -33.39 25.86 -41.29
CA ALA A 3 -32.77 24.75 -40.57
C ALA A 3 -31.26 24.78 -40.82
N PRO A 4 -30.40 24.66 -39.79
CA PRO A 4 -28.98 24.51 -40.02
C PRO A 4 -28.69 23.09 -40.53
N PHE A 5 -27.97 23.05 -41.65
CA PHE A 5 -27.33 21.88 -42.21
C PHE A 5 -26.47 21.21 -41.12
N VAL A 6 -26.89 20.05 -40.62
CA VAL A 6 -26.01 19.15 -39.88
C VAL A 6 -25.17 18.42 -40.92
N GLY A 7 -24.02 19.00 -41.25
CA GLY A 7 -22.97 18.29 -41.98
C GLY A 7 -22.52 17.12 -41.11
N GLY A 8 -23.00 15.92 -41.43
CA GLY A 8 -22.51 14.69 -40.82
C GLY A 8 -21.03 14.55 -41.12
N ALA A 9 -20.19 14.82 -40.13
CA ALA A 9 -18.80 14.41 -40.15
C ALA A 9 -18.80 12.87 -40.18
N PHE A 10 -18.37 12.29 -41.30
CA PHE A 10 -18.01 10.87 -41.32
C PHE A 10 -16.93 10.65 -40.25
N PRO A 11 -17.02 9.60 -39.42
CA PRO A 11 -15.96 9.28 -38.48
C PRO A 11 -14.65 9.14 -39.24
N GLU A 12 -13.67 9.99 -38.93
CA GLU A 12 -12.36 9.91 -39.54
C GLU A 12 -11.71 8.60 -39.07
N ALA A 13 -11.43 7.69 -40.01
CA ALA A 13 -10.96 6.34 -39.69
C ALA A 13 -9.71 6.39 -38.78
N THR A 14 -9.74 5.64 -37.68
CA THR A 14 -8.67 5.66 -36.68
C THR A 14 -7.39 5.03 -37.21
N PHE A 15 -6.26 5.34 -36.58
CA PHE A 15 -4.96 4.75 -36.93
C PHE A 15 -5.00 3.22 -36.88
N GLY A 16 -5.60 2.65 -35.84
CA GLY A 16 -5.72 1.20 -35.68
C GLY A 16 -6.56 0.53 -36.76
N GLU A 17 -7.69 1.14 -37.15
CA GLU A 17 -8.53 0.64 -38.24
C GLU A 17 -7.77 0.63 -39.58
N VAL A 18 -7.09 1.72 -39.89
CA VAL A 18 -6.34 1.86 -41.15
C VAL A 18 -5.12 0.93 -41.18
N PHE A 19 -4.44 0.76 -40.05
CA PHE A 19 -3.33 -0.18 -39.89
C PHE A 19 -3.78 -1.62 -40.13
N LYS A 20 -4.90 -2.04 -39.52
CA LYS A 20 -5.46 -3.38 -39.69
C LYS A 20 -5.80 -3.66 -41.15
N VAL A 21 -6.45 -2.71 -41.83
CA VAL A 21 -6.77 -2.81 -43.25
C VAL A 21 -5.51 -2.95 -44.12
N LEU A 22 -4.44 -2.22 -43.80
CA LEU A 22 -3.16 -2.32 -44.50
C LEU A 22 -2.51 -3.70 -44.28
N HIS A 23 -2.48 -4.18 -43.04
CA HIS A 23 -1.95 -5.50 -42.67
C HIS A 23 -2.67 -6.62 -43.42
N ASP A 24 -4.01 -6.60 -43.45
CA ASP A 24 -4.82 -7.57 -44.19
C ASP A 24 -4.55 -7.48 -45.71
N THR A 25 -4.36 -6.27 -46.24
CA THR A 25 -4.04 -6.06 -47.66
C THR A 25 -2.67 -6.65 -48.01
N VAL A 26 -1.65 -6.41 -47.18
CA VAL A 26 -0.30 -6.94 -47.37
C VAL A 26 -0.31 -8.47 -47.33
N LYS A 27 -1.00 -9.05 -46.34
CA LYS A 27 -1.15 -10.50 -46.18
C LYS A 27 -1.84 -11.17 -47.37
N ASN A 28 -2.96 -10.60 -47.83
CA ASN A 28 -3.82 -11.24 -48.84
C ASN A 28 -3.39 -10.95 -50.29
N VAL A 29 -2.79 -9.79 -50.54
CA VAL A 29 -2.49 -9.29 -51.89
C VAL A 29 -0.99 -9.16 -52.13
N GLY A 30 -0.19 -8.87 -51.09
CA GLY A 30 1.26 -8.67 -51.22
C GLY A 30 2.00 -9.91 -51.75
N SER A 31 1.53 -11.11 -51.44
CA SER A 31 2.07 -12.37 -51.95
C SER A 31 1.94 -12.55 -53.47
N LYS A 32 1.02 -11.82 -54.11
CA LYS A 32 0.80 -11.83 -55.57
C LYS A 32 1.79 -10.92 -56.32
N VAL A 33 2.46 -9.99 -55.62
CA VAL A 33 3.42 -9.06 -56.21
C VAL A 33 4.81 -9.70 -56.24
N LEU A 34 5.03 -10.58 -57.22
CA LEU A 34 6.23 -11.44 -57.30
C LEU A 34 7.56 -10.67 -57.34
N MET A 35 7.59 -9.47 -57.93
CA MET A 35 8.81 -8.67 -58.06
C MET A 35 9.37 -8.14 -56.73
N PHE A 36 8.58 -8.17 -55.64
CA PHE A 36 8.98 -7.63 -54.32
C PHE A 36 8.68 -8.59 -53.17
N LYS A 37 8.72 -9.90 -53.44
CA LYS A 37 8.34 -10.94 -52.48
C LYS A 37 9.06 -10.85 -51.14
N SER A 38 10.37 -10.55 -51.13
CA SER A 38 11.16 -10.41 -49.90
C SER A 38 10.74 -9.19 -49.08
N PHE A 39 10.47 -8.06 -49.73
CA PHE A 39 9.98 -6.86 -49.08
C PHE A 39 8.61 -7.12 -48.43
N PHE A 40 7.64 -7.67 -49.19
CA PHE A 40 6.30 -7.94 -48.64
C PHE A 40 6.31 -8.92 -47.48
N LYS A 41 7.22 -9.91 -47.49
CA LYS A 41 7.41 -10.82 -46.36
C LYS A 41 7.92 -10.09 -45.10
N ASN A 42 8.90 -9.20 -45.26
CA ASN A 42 9.41 -8.40 -44.14
C ASN A 42 8.37 -7.38 -43.66
N PHE A 43 7.64 -6.75 -44.58
CA PHE A 43 6.61 -5.79 -44.27
C PHE A 43 5.44 -6.44 -43.53
N GLU A 44 4.98 -7.61 -43.98
CA GLU A 44 3.98 -8.42 -43.27
C GLU A 44 4.45 -8.77 -41.85
N PHE A 45 5.70 -9.21 -41.72
CA PHE A 45 6.28 -9.53 -40.41
C PHE A 45 6.35 -8.32 -39.48
N ASN A 46 6.74 -7.15 -39.97
CA ASN A 46 6.77 -5.92 -39.19
C ASN A 46 5.36 -5.51 -38.73
N LEU A 47 4.37 -5.55 -39.63
CA LEU A 47 2.98 -5.23 -39.30
C LEU A 47 2.41 -6.22 -38.26
N TYR A 48 2.73 -7.50 -38.37
CA TYR A 48 2.36 -8.51 -37.37
C TYR A 48 2.96 -8.21 -35.99
N LEU A 49 4.26 -7.88 -35.91
CA LEU A 49 4.93 -7.54 -34.64
C LEU A 49 4.39 -6.25 -34.01
N LEU A 50 3.91 -5.31 -34.81
CA LEU A 50 3.45 -4.01 -34.34
C LEU A 50 1.96 -3.99 -33.99
N ALA A 51 1.17 -4.97 -34.44
CA ALA A 51 -0.25 -5.08 -34.11
C ALA A 51 -0.58 -4.87 -32.61
N PRO A 52 0.08 -5.53 -31.64
CA PRO A 52 -0.22 -5.32 -30.22
C PRO A 52 0.08 -3.89 -29.75
N VAL A 53 1.15 -3.26 -30.28
CA VAL A 53 1.49 -1.87 -29.96
C VAL A 53 0.42 -0.92 -30.47
N VAL A 54 -0.16 -1.21 -31.64
CA VAL A 54 -1.25 -0.41 -32.24
C VAL A 54 -2.56 -0.57 -31.47
N GLU A 55 -2.84 -1.74 -30.91
CA GLU A 55 -3.98 -1.96 -30.02
C GLU A 55 -3.87 -1.11 -28.74
N GLU A 56 -2.70 -1.09 -28.09
CA GLU A 56 -2.44 -0.23 -26.93
C GLU A 56 -2.58 1.27 -27.25
N ILE A 57 -2.21 1.70 -28.46
CA ILE A 57 -2.37 3.09 -28.91
C ILE A 57 -3.85 3.44 -29.05
N ASN A 58 -4.67 2.53 -29.56
CA ASN A 58 -6.08 2.82 -29.83
C ASN A 58 -6.92 2.95 -28.54
N GLU A 59 -6.43 2.40 -27.42
CA GLU A 59 -7.04 2.54 -26.09
C GLU A 59 -6.60 3.82 -25.34
N LYS A 60 -5.47 4.41 -25.71
CA LYS A 60 -4.90 5.61 -25.08
C LYS A 60 -5.34 6.89 -25.82
N LEU A 61 -5.86 7.87 -25.08
CA LEU A 61 -6.49 9.09 -25.63
C LEU A 61 -5.49 10.17 -26.14
N ASP A 62 -4.18 10.06 -25.86
CA ASP A 62 -3.18 11.11 -26.16
C ASP A 62 -2.13 10.67 -27.20
N CYS A 63 -2.58 10.45 -28.44
CA CYS A 63 -1.68 10.17 -29.56
C CYS A 63 -1.34 11.47 -30.33
N PRO A 64 -0.11 11.67 -30.87
CA PRO A 64 0.24 12.85 -31.65
C PRO A 64 -0.63 13.00 -32.90
N GLU A 65 -1.59 13.94 -32.86
CA GLU A 65 -2.64 14.07 -33.89
C GLU A 65 -2.07 14.27 -35.30
N GLN A 66 -1.07 15.14 -35.47
CA GLN A 66 -0.50 15.46 -36.79
C GLN A 66 0.26 14.29 -37.44
N GLU A 67 1.08 13.58 -36.68
CA GLU A 67 1.89 12.48 -37.21
C GLU A 67 1.04 11.24 -37.48
N THR A 68 0.05 11.00 -36.62
CA THR A 68 -0.96 9.95 -36.80
C THR A 68 -1.75 10.16 -38.09
N GLN A 69 -2.21 11.39 -38.36
CA GLN A 69 -2.94 11.72 -39.58
C GLN A 69 -2.07 11.59 -40.84
N SER A 70 -0.80 11.99 -40.76
CA SER A 70 0.18 11.82 -41.84
C SER A 70 0.38 10.33 -42.19
N LEU A 71 0.52 9.47 -41.18
CA LEU A 71 0.64 8.03 -41.37
C LEU A 71 -0.63 7.39 -41.90
N ILE A 72 -1.80 7.77 -41.36
CA ILE A 72 -3.12 7.31 -41.86
C ILE A 72 -3.22 7.56 -43.37
N LYS A 73 -2.86 8.76 -43.83
CA LYS A 73 -2.89 9.10 -45.26
C LYS A 73 -1.94 8.21 -46.06
N LYS A 74 -0.70 8.03 -45.60
CA LYS A 74 0.29 7.18 -46.28
C LYS A 74 -0.13 5.71 -46.35
N MET A 75 -0.73 5.17 -45.28
CA MET A 75 -1.26 3.80 -45.24
C MET A 75 -2.42 3.61 -46.23
N LYS A 76 -3.35 4.56 -46.31
CA LYS A 76 -4.43 4.56 -47.32
C LYS A 76 -3.87 4.58 -48.74
N THR A 77 -2.86 5.40 -49.00
CA THR A 77 -2.17 5.44 -50.31
C THR A 77 -1.45 4.12 -50.61
N ALA A 78 -0.76 3.52 -49.64
CA ALA A 78 -0.08 2.25 -49.82
C ALA A 78 -1.04 1.11 -50.16
N LYS A 79 -2.20 1.04 -49.50
CA LYS A 79 -3.27 0.09 -49.83
C LYS A 79 -3.65 0.17 -51.31
N GLN A 80 -3.90 1.38 -51.83
CA GLN A 80 -4.28 1.59 -53.23
C GLN A 80 -3.16 1.15 -54.18
N LEU A 81 -1.90 1.50 -53.85
CA LEU A 81 -0.76 1.15 -54.68
C LEU A 81 -0.50 -0.36 -54.73
N ILE A 82 -0.68 -1.09 -53.62
CA ILE A 82 -0.54 -2.55 -53.56
C ILE A 82 -1.58 -3.22 -54.47
N HIS A 83 -2.81 -2.71 -54.47
CA HIS A 83 -3.88 -3.22 -55.34
C HIS A 83 -3.54 -3.02 -56.83
N ILE A 84 -3.18 -1.81 -57.22
CA ILE A 84 -2.79 -1.48 -58.60
C ILE A 84 -1.65 -2.42 -59.06
N CYS A 85 -0.59 -2.55 -58.25
CA CYS A 85 0.56 -3.39 -58.60
C CYS A 85 0.24 -4.89 -58.68
N SER A 86 -0.85 -5.34 -58.05
CA SER A 86 -1.29 -6.74 -58.12
C SER A 86 -2.11 -7.05 -59.37
N GLU A 87 -2.67 -6.03 -60.03
CA GLU A 87 -3.56 -6.16 -61.18
C GLU A 87 -2.90 -5.77 -62.51
N THR A 88 -1.86 -4.92 -62.49
CA THR A 88 -1.26 -4.36 -63.71
C THR A 88 0.18 -4.81 -63.95
N GLN A 89 0.55 -4.93 -65.23
CA GLN A 89 1.91 -5.23 -65.70
C GLN A 89 2.63 -3.93 -66.07
N GLU A 90 2.93 -3.13 -65.05
CA GLU A 90 3.41 -1.73 -65.19
C GLU A 90 4.87 -1.61 -65.61
N SER A 91 5.28 -0.38 -65.95
CA SER A 91 6.68 -0.10 -66.29
C SER A 91 7.63 -0.28 -65.08
N SER A 92 8.89 -0.65 -65.36
CA SER A 92 9.94 -0.81 -64.33
C SER A 92 10.17 0.46 -63.48
N LYS A 93 9.94 1.64 -64.06
CA LYS A 93 10.03 2.93 -63.36
C LYS A 93 8.91 3.12 -62.32
N PHE A 94 7.70 2.68 -62.64
CA PHE A 94 6.56 2.71 -61.71
C PHE A 94 6.81 1.81 -60.50
N TYR A 95 7.27 0.58 -60.74
CA TYR A 95 7.64 -0.36 -59.67
C TYR A 95 8.72 0.18 -58.73
N ARG A 96 9.70 0.93 -59.26
CA ARG A 96 10.75 1.55 -58.44
C ARG A 96 10.20 2.64 -57.52
N ILE A 97 9.32 3.51 -58.04
CA ILE A 97 8.67 4.56 -57.24
C ILE A 97 7.74 3.96 -56.19
N PHE A 98 7.01 2.91 -56.58
CA PHE A 98 6.14 2.14 -55.70
C PHE A 98 6.91 1.52 -54.52
N ALA A 99 8.00 0.80 -54.80
CA ALA A 99 8.82 0.16 -53.79
C ALA A 99 9.40 1.19 -52.80
N THR A 100 9.88 2.32 -53.31
CA THR A 100 10.43 3.40 -52.48
C THR A 100 9.38 3.91 -51.49
N LYS A 101 8.15 4.16 -51.95
CA LYS A 101 7.05 4.63 -51.08
C LYS A 101 6.65 3.63 -50.01
N LEU A 102 6.69 2.32 -50.32
CA LEU A 102 6.36 1.28 -49.34
C LEU A 102 7.48 1.08 -48.31
N ILE A 103 8.75 1.16 -48.71
CA ILE A 103 9.89 1.11 -47.78
C ILE A 103 9.84 2.30 -46.83
N GLU A 104 9.63 3.52 -47.35
CA GLU A 104 9.48 4.72 -46.52
C GLU A 104 8.30 4.61 -45.55
N LEU A 105 7.21 3.95 -45.96
CA LEU A 105 6.07 3.71 -45.08
C LEU A 105 6.40 2.70 -43.97
N ASP A 106 7.02 1.56 -44.30
CA ASP A 106 7.41 0.54 -43.32
C ASP A 106 8.35 1.16 -42.26
N GLU A 107 9.38 1.89 -42.71
CA GLU A 107 10.29 2.61 -41.81
C GLU A 107 9.56 3.64 -40.93
N ALA A 108 8.58 4.36 -41.49
CA ALA A 108 7.81 5.35 -40.75
C ALA A 108 6.91 4.71 -39.69
N ILE A 109 6.25 3.58 -40.01
CA ILE A 109 5.41 2.83 -39.07
C ILE A 109 6.26 2.25 -37.94
N VAL A 110 7.40 1.64 -38.26
CA VAL A 110 8.33 1.08 -37.27
C VAL A 110 8.85 2.19 -36.35
N ARG A 111 9.27 3.33 -36.91
CA ARG A 111 9.78 4.48 -36.14
C ARG A 111 8.73 5.05 -35.20
N PHE A 112 7.50 5.23 -35.69
CA PHE A 112 6.40 5.72 -34.89
C PHE A 112 6.12 4.78 -33.70
N CYS A 113 5.91 3.49 -33.96
CA CYS A 113 5.55 2.53 -32.92
C CYS A 113 6.69 2.23 -31.93
N LYS A 114 7.94 2.13 -32.40
CA LYS A 114 9.07 1.72 -31.55
C LYS A 114 9.82 2.88 -30.92
N VAL A 115 9.96 4.01 -31.60
CA VAL A 115 10.80 5.11 -31.12
C VAL A 115 9.94 6.16 -30.43
N GLN A 116 8.91 6.62 -31.12
CA GLN A 116 8.12 7.76 -30.65
C GLN A 116 7.17 7.40 -29.51
N MET A 117 6.40 6.31 -29.66
CA MET A 117 5.51 5.86 -28.58
C MET A 117 6.27 5.41 -27.33
N GLN A 118 7.46 4.80 -27.48
CA GLN A 118 8.29 4.46 -26.33
C GLN A 118 8.88 5.70 -25.65
N ALA A 119 9.28 6.72 -26.42
CA ALA A 119 9.74 7.99 -25.89
C ALA A 119 8.62 8.75 -25.15
N GLN A 120 7.39 8.72 -25.67
CA GLN A 120 6.21 9.28 -25.00
C GLN A 120 5.88 8.53 -23.71
N ASN A 121 5.79 7.19 -23.74
CA ASN A 121 5.57 6.40 -22.52
C ASN A 121 6.63 6.73 -21.45
N ARG A 122 7.90 6.91 -21.84
CA ARG A 122 8.97 7.34 -20.91
C ARG A 122 8.77 8.78 -20.42
N GLY A 123 8.33 9.67 -21.30
CA GLY A 123 8.01 11.07 -20.99
C GLY A 123 6.86 11.18 -19.99
N ASP A 124 5.77 10.44 -20.20
CA ASP A 124 4.59 10.41 -19.34
C ASP A 124 4.94 9.82 -17.96
N ILE A 125 5.72 8.73 -17.92
CA ILE A 125 6.23 8.17 -16.66
C ILE A 125 7.09 9.20 -15.93
N LEU A 126 8.00 9.89 -16.63
CA LEU A 126 8.84 10.93 -16.01
C LEU A 126 8.01 12.13 -15.55
N GLN A 127 6.99 12.54 -16.29
CA GLN A 127 6.09 13.63 -15.93
C GLN A 127 5.22 13.28 -14.72
N ILE A 128 4.71 12.04 -14.65
CA ILE A 128 4.04 11.51 -13.46
C ILE A 128 5.01 11.53 -12.27
N LEU A 129 6.25 11.06 -12.44
CA LEU A 129 7.28 11.07 -11.40
C LEU A 129 7.68 12.50 -10.97
N GLU A 130 7.66 13.47 -11.88
CA GLU A 130 7.94 14.88 -11.55
C GLU A 130 6.77 15.58 -10.87
N GLN A 131 5.53 15.25 -11.23
CA GLN A 131 4.32 15.66 -10.50
C GLN A 131 4.25 14.99 -9.12
N TRP A 132 4.84 13.81 -8.98
CA TRP A 132 5.07 13.09 -7.73
C TRP A 132 6.33 13.56 -6.96
N LYS A 133 6.81 14.79 -7.17
CA LYS A 133 7.75 15.40 -6.22
C LYS A 133 6.95 15.77 -4.97
N PRO A 134 7.13 15.07 -3.82
CA PRO A 134 6.27 15.28 -2.66
C PRO A 134 6.43 16.71 -2.17
N THR A 135 5.32 17.43 -2.09
CA THR A 135 5.30 18.78 -1.51
C THR A 135 5.52 18.65 -0.01
N ARG A 136 6.29 19.55 0.61
CA ARG A 136 6.62 19.53 2.05
C ARG A 136 5.39 19.44 2.99
N GLU A 137 4.19 19.72 2.50
CA GLU A 137 2.94 19.56 3.25
C GLU A 137 2.40 18.12 3.24
N GLU A 138 2.65 17.34 2.18
CA GLU A 138 2.31 15.91 2.13
C GLU A 138 3.27 15.06 2.96
N MET A 139 4.46 15.57 3.30
CA MET A 139 5.33 14.97 4.33
C MET A 139 4.69 14.90 5.73
N LYS A 140 3.52 15.54 5.96
CA LYS A 140 2.72 15.30 7.17
C LYS A 140 1.96 13.96 7.15
N LEU A 141 1.67 13.40 5.97
CA LEU A 141 0.92 12.13 5.85
C LEU A 141 1.76 10.88 6.20
N PRO A 142 3.06 10.79 5.85
CA PRO A 142 3.93 9.74 6.40
C PRO A 142 4.02 9.82 7.92
N ILE A 143 4.04 11.02 8.52
CA ILE A 143 4.10 11.16 9.98
C ILE A 143 2.83 10.61 10.65
N LEU A 144 1.65 10.77 10.04
CA LEU A 144 0.39 10.18 10.54
C LEU A 144 0.31 8.65 10.37
N MET A 145 0.89 8.08 9.30
CA MET A 145 0.99 6.63 9.17
C MET A 145 2.06 6.03 10.10
N ILE A 146 3.20 6.71 10.29
CA ILE A 146 4.25 6.31 11.23
C ILE A 146 3.73 6.32 12.68
N ASP A 147 2.92 7.32 13.07
CA ASP A 147 2.28 7.31 14.41
C ASP A 147 1.30 6.15 14.59
N SER A 148 0.64 5.69 13.52
CA SER A 148 -0.29 4.56 13.56
C SER A 148 0.39 3.18 13.61
N LEU A 149 1.67 3.10 13.22
CA LEU A 149 2.51 1.90 13.27
C LEU A 149 3.51 1.91 14.44
N SER A 150 3.65 3.04 15.14
CA SER A 150 4.49 3.14 16.33
C SER A 150 3.98 2.19 17.42
N CYS A 151 4.91 1.42 17.97
CA CYS A 151 4.67 0.56 19.13
C CYS A 151 5.23 1.16 20.41
N SER A 152 5.51 2.46 20.44
CA SER A 152 6.04 3.12 21.63
C SER A 152 5.04 3.05 22.78
N VAL A 153 5.53 2.76 23.99
CA VAL A 153 4.70 2.80 25.20
C VAL A 153 4.22 4.24 25.42
N PRO A 154 2.89 4.48 25.56
CA PRO A 154 2.35 5.81 25.81
C PRO A 154 2.98 6.47 27.03
N ARG A 155 2.87 7.80 27.13
CA ARG A 155 3.35 8.52 28.33
C ARG A 155 2.53 8.09 29.56
N PRO A 156 3.16 7.75 30.71
CA PRO A 156 2.44 7.44 31.94
C PRO A 156 1.63 8.63 32.45
N LEU A 157 0.63 8.35 33.30
CA LEU A 157 -0.08 9.37 34.06
C LEU A 157 0.88 10.11 34.99
N ASP A 158 0.73 11.43 35.08
CA ASP A 158 1.56 12.26 35.98
C ASP A 158 1.21 12.04 37.46
N PHE A 159 0.00 11.52 37.77
CA PHE A 159 -0.46 11.23 39.13
C PHE A 159 -1.15 9.86 39.23
N PRO A 160 -0.38 8.75 39.23
CA PRO A 160 -0.93 7.42 39.49
C PRO A 160 -1.21 7.24 40.99
N VAL A 161 -2.35 6.63 41.32
CA VAL A 161 -2.78 6.38 42.70
C VAL A 161 -3.24 4.93 42.84
N GLY A 162 -2.82 4.25 43.91
CA GLY A 162 -3.24 2.88 44.23
C GLY A 162 -2.74 1.78 43.27
N LEU A 163 -1.76 2.09 42.42
CA LEU A 163 -1.22 1.15 41.42
C LEU A 163 0.14 0.55 41.81
N ASP A 164 0.74 0.95 42.93
CA ASP A 164 2.09 0.52 43.34
C ASP A 164 2.20 -0.99 43.60
N ILE A 165 1.21 -1.55 44.32
CA ILE A 165 1.16 -2.99 44.61
C ILE A 165 0.94 -3.80 43.32
N PRO A 166 -0.09 -3.50 42.49
CA PRO A 166 -0.25 -4.16 41.20
C PRO A 166 0.97 -4.06 40.30
N LEU A 167 1.64 -2.91 40.26
CA LEU A 167 2.84 -2.71 39.45
C LEU A 167 3.97 -3.62 39.92
N LYS A 168 4.21 -3.68 41.23
CA LYS A 168 5.25 -4.54 41.82
C LYS A 168 4.98 -6.02 41.54
N GLU A 169 3.72 -6.46 41.65
CA GLU A 169 3.35 -7.85 41.40
C GLU A 169 3.55 -8.23 39.93
N LEU A 170 3.05 -7.41 38.99
CA LEU A 170 3.26 -7.65 37.55
C LEU A 170 4.74 -7.60 37.16
N LYS A 171 5.51 -6.65 37.71
CA LYS A 171 6.95 -6.55 37.51
C LYS A 171 7.67 -7.82 37.95
N THR A 172 7.37 -8.30 39.16
CA THR A 172 7.97 -9.52 39.71
C THR A 172 7.69 -10.74 38.83
N GLN A 173 6.51 -10.82 38.21
CA GLN A 173 6.20 -11.87 37.25
C GLN A 173 7.05 -11.74 35.98
N LEU A 174 7.04 -10.57 35.34
CA LEU A 174 7.77 -10.33 34.08
C LEU A 174 9.28 -10.50 34.19
N LEU A 175 9.88 -10.29 35.37
CA LEU A 175 11.33 -10.43 35.57
C LEU A 175 11.81 -11.88 35.69
N LYS A 176 10.91 -12.87 35.80
CA LYS A 176 11.29 -14.31 35.83
C LYS A 176 12.03 -14.75 34.55
N GLU A 177 12.88 -15.76 34.66
CA GLU A 177 13.71 -16.24 33.53
C GLU A 177 12.88 -16.82 32.37
N LYS A 178 11.79 -17.53 32.67
CA LYS A 178 10.91 -18.10 31.65
C LYS A 178 10.07 -17.02 30.99
N GLU A 179 9.73 -17.22 29.72
CA GLU A 179 8.72 -16.42 29.01
C GLU A 179 7.42 -16.36 29.80
N GLN A 180 6.87 -15.16 29.93
CA GLN A 180 5.65 -14.90 30.66
C GLN A 180 4.52 -14.56 29.70
N GLN A 181 3.40 -15.24 29.90
CA GLN A 181 2.13 -14.96 29.24
C GLN A 181 1.15 -14.53 30.32
N ILE A 182 0.89 -13.22 30.38
CA ILE A 182 0.13 -12.59 31.46
C ILE A 182 -1.19 -12.02 30.91
N LEU A 183 -2.29 -12.36 31.57
CA LEU A 183 -3.58 -11.71 31.37
C LEU A 183 -3.90 -10.77 32.54
N LEU A 184 -3.96 -9.47 32.27
CA LEU A 184 -4.46 -8.45 33.19
C LEU A 184 -5.95 -8.21 32.94
N THR A 185 -6.80 -8.60 33.88
CA THR A 185 -8.26 -8.50 33.72
C THR A 185 -8.92 -7.68 34.82
N ALA A 186 -9.91 -6.88 34.44
CA ALA A 186 -10.73 -6.05 35.34
C ALA A 186 -11.87 -5.40 34.56
N PRO A 187 -12.94 -4.92 35.23
CA PRO A 187 -13.95 -4.07 34.62
C PRO A 187 -13.39 -2.81 33.92
N GLY A 188 -14.23 -2.17 33.11
CA GLY A 188 -13.89 -0.88 32.50
C GLY A 188 -13.60 0.18 33.56
N GLY A 189 -12.59 1.03 33.32
CA GLY A 189 -12.24 2.13 34.22
C GLY A 189 -11.35 1.77 35.42
N CYS A 190 -10.99 0.50 35.63
CA CYS A 190 -10.12 0.10 36.76
C CYS A 190 -8.63 0.44 36.60
N GLY A 191 -8.22 1.14 35.54
CA GLY A 191 -6.82 1.57 35.36
C GLY A 191 -5.86 0.54 34.73
N LYS A 192 -6.37 -0.49 34.02
CA LYS A 192 -5.51 -1.50 33.35
C LYS A 192 -4.47 -0.86 32.40
N THR A 193 -4.94 -0.02 31.47
CA THR A 193 -4.06 0.69 30.51
C THR A 193 -3.03 1.54 31.24
N ALA A 194 -3.43 2.23 32.32
CA ALA A 194 -2.51 3.01 33.16
C ALA A 194 -1.40 2.14 33.76
N LEU A 195 -1.78 0.99 34.34
CA LEU A 195 -0.87 0.07 34.97
C LEU A 195 0.18 -0.49 34.00
N VAL A 196 -0.24 -0.97 32.82
CA VAL A 196 0.70 -1.50 31.83
C VAL A 196 1.57 -0.41 31.18
N THR A 197 1.05 0.82 31.08
CA THR A 197 1.82 1.98 30.62
C THR A 197 2.92 2.31 31.62
N MET A 198 2.60 2.38 32.92
CA MET A 198 3.61 2.56 33.97
C MET A 198 4.66 1.44 33.96
N LEU A 199 4.23 0.20 33.78
CA LEU A 199 5.11 -0.97 33.72
C LEU A 199 6.09 -0.90 32.54
N GLY A 200 5.62 -0.49 31.35
CA GLY A 200 6.50 -0.30 30.20
C GLY A 200 7.53 0.83 30.35
N HIS A 201 7.35 1.73 31.33
CA HIS A 201 8.30 2.79 31.66
C HIS A 201 9.18 2.49 32.88
N ASP A 202 8.93 1.39 33.60
CA ASP A 202 9.73 0.96 34.75
C ASP A 202 11.16 0.63 34.34
N GLN A 203 12.13 1.06 35.16
CA GLN A 203 13.56 0.97 34.84
C GLN A 203 14.10 -0.47 34.87
N GLU A 204 13.55 -1.34 35.72
CA GLU A 204 13.97 -2.75 35.77
C GLU A 204 13.38 -3.51 34.57
N ILE A 205 12.15 -3.19 34.17
CA ILE A 205 11.53 -3.72 32.94
C ILE A 205 12.35 -3.28 31.72
N LYS A 206 12.66 -1.99 31.60
CA LYS A 206 13.57 -1.48 30.57
C LYS A 206 14.96 -2.10 30.64
N GLY A 207 15.47 -2.39 31.83
CA GLY A 207 16.75 -3.09 31.99
C GLY A 207 16.75 -4.51 31.44
N LYS A 208 15.60 -5.23 31.50
CA LYS A 208 15.47 -6.60 30.99
C LYS A 208 15.18 -6.66 29.49
N PHE A 209 14.27 -5.81 29.01
CA PHE A 209 13.77 -5.85 27.63
C PHE A 209 14.41 -4.79 26.72
N GLU A 210 15.21 -3.89 27.29
CA GLU A 210 15.89 -2.80 26.59
C GLU A 210 14.90 -1.99 25.73
N ASP A 211 15.19 -1.83 24.45
CA ASP A 211 14.34 -1.12 23.48
C ASP A 211 13.22 -2.00 22.89
N TYR A 212 13.13 -3.28 23.28
CA TYR A 212 12.18 -4.25 22.74
C TYR A 212 10.88 -4.36 23.55
N ILE A 213 10.32 -3.21 23.92
CA ILE A 213 9.01 -3.10 24.58
C ILE A 213 8.02 -2.48 23.60
N PHE A 214 7.05 -3.29 23.16
CA PHE A 214 6.09 -2.90 22.14
C PHE A 214 4.68 -2.82 22.70
N PHE A 215 4.06 -1.66 22.62
CA PHE A 215 2.69 -1.41 23.02
C PHE A 215 1.77 -1.34 21.79
N VAL A 216 0.74 -2.19 21.76
CA VAL A 216 -0.23 -2.25 20.66
C VAL A 216 -1.67 -2.18 21.21
N PRO A 217 -2.39 -1.07 20.99
CA PRO A 217 -3.81 -1.00 21.33
C PRO A 217 -4.66 -1.81 20.34
N VAL A 218 -5.58 -2.63 20.84
CA VAL A 218 -6.49 -3.49 20.07
C VAL A 218 -7.90 -2.90 20.11
N SER A 219 -8.34 -2.32 19.01
CA SER A 219 -9.58 -1.52 18.98
C SER A 219 -10.88 -2.33 18.86
N LYS A 220 -10.86 -3.44 18.10
CA LYS A 220 -12.05 -4.28 17.85
C LYS A 220 -11.74 -5.76 17.93
N THR A 221 -11.00 -6.26 16.94
CA THR A 221 -10.57 -7.66 16.83
C THR A 221 -9.06 -7.70 16.69
N LEU A 222 -8.44 -8.71 17.28
CA LEU A 222 -7.00 -8.90 17.12
C LEU A 222 -6.70 -9.32 15.68
N ASN A 223 -5.82 -8.57 15.02
CA ASN A 223 -5.34 -8.82 13.67
C ASN A 223 -3.83 -9.08 13.75
N LEU A 224 -3.43 -10.32 13.49
CA LEU A 224 -2.03 -10.74 13.62
C LEU A 224 -1.14 -10.05 12.60
N MET A 225 -1.55 -9.99 11.34
CA MET A 225 -0.80 -9.31 10.29
C MET A 225 -0.48 -7.87 10.67
N VAL A 226 -1.45 -7.12 11.22
CA VAL A 226 -1.21 -5.73 11.68
C VAL A 226 -0.23 -5.67 12.84
N ILE A 227 -0.35 -6.57 13.83
CA ILE A 227 0.60 -6.63 14.96
C ILE A 227 2.01 -6.92 14.47
N VAL A 228 2.17 -7.95 13.63
CA VAL A 228 3.47 -8.35 13.08
C VAL A 228 4.06 -7.23 12.22
N GLN A 229 3.26 -6.58 11.37
CA GLN A 229 3.71 -5.45 10.56
C GLN A 229 4.30 -4.34 11.42
N ARG A 230 3.63 -4.00 12.53
CA ARG A 230 4.11 -2.99 13.47
C ARG A 230 5.43 -3.40 14.12
N LEU A 231 5.56 -4.66 14.54
CA LEU A 231 6.82 -5.18 15.09
C LEU A 231 7.97 -5.09 14.07
N PHE A 232 7.75 -5.50 12.83
CA PHE A 232 8.75 -5.38 11.75
C PHE A 232 9.18 -3.94 11.52
N HIS A 233 8.23 -3.01 11.50
CA HIS A 233 8.51 -1.58 11.33
C HIS A 233 9.40 -1.04 12.45
N ASN A 234 9.11 -1.37 13.71
CA ASN A 234 9.86 -0.85 14.87
C ASN A 234 11.23 -1.53 15.05
N ILE A 235 11.38 -2.79 14.62
CA ILE A 235 12.63 -3.55 14.78
C ILE A 235 13.62 -3.29 13.64
N CYS A 236 13.13 -3.26 12.39
CA CYS A 236 14.01 -3.25 11.21
C CYS A 236 13.59 -2.28 10.11
N TYR A 237 12.60 -1.41 10.37
CA TYR A 237 12.09 -0.42 9.41
C TYR A 237 11.69 -1.03 8.06
N ARG A 238 11.20 -2.27 8.08
CA ARG A 238 10.65 -2.96 6.90
C ARG A 238 9.14 -3.08 7.03
N GLU A 239 8.48 -3.00 5.89
CA GLU A 239 7.06 -3.31 5.75
C GLU A 239 6.93 -4.64 5.00
N PRO A 240 6.76 -5.75 5.73
CA PRO A 240 6.51 -7.05 5.11
C PRO A 240 5.11 -7.11 4.51
N GLU A 241 4.96 -7.89 3.44
CA GLU A 241 3.67 -8.34 2.94
C GLU A 241 3.40 -9.75 3.48
N PHE A 242 2.18 -9.99 3.94
CA PHE A 242 1.77 -11.30 4.44
C PHE A 242 0.62 -11.84 3.60
N LEU A 243 0.63 -13.14 3.38
CA LEU A 243 -0.44 -13.86 2.67
C LEU A 243 -1.51 -14.40 3.64
N SER A 244 -1.13 -14.66 4.90
CA SER A 244 -2.01 -15.22 5.94
C SER A 244 -1.50 -14.93 7.35
N ASP A 245 -2.32 -15.26 8.37
CA ASP A 245 -1.91 -15.21 9.78
C ASP A 245 -0.72 -16.17 10.07
N GLU A 246 -0.69 -17.35 9.44
CA GLU A 246 0.41 -18.32 9.58
C GLU A 246 1.73 -17.80 8.97
N ASP A 247 1.65 -17.20 7.78
CA ASP A 247 2.80 -16.57 7.12
C ASP A 247 3.37 -15.42 7.96
N ALA A 248 2.49 -14.57 8.53
CA ALA A 248 2.90 -13.51 9.44
C ALA A 248 3.63 -14.05 10.68
N ILE A 249 3.16 -15.14 11.28
CA ILE A 249 3.80 -15.78 12.43
C ILE A 249 5.16 -16.38 12.06
N ASN A 250 5.27 -17.06 10.93
CA ASN A 250 6.53 -17.65 10.47
C ASN A 250 7.59 -16.56 10.21
N GLN A 251 7.19 -15.47 9.52
CA GLN A 251 8.08 -14.34 9.30
C GLN A 251 8.48 -13.65 10.62
N LEU A 252 7.57 -13.54 11.59
CA LEU A 252 7.91 -13.01 12.92
C LEU A 252 8.97 -13.88 13.61
N GLN A 253 8.81 -15.21 13.60
CA GLN A 253 9.82 -16.12 14.18
C GLN A 253 11.19 -15.93 13.54
N ASP A 254 11.26 -15.82 12.22
CA ASP A 254 12.51 -15.58 11.49
C ASP A 254 13.13 -14.24 11.88
N LEU A 255 12.32 -13.19 12.04
CA LEU A 255 12.79 -11.89 12.51
C LEU A 255 13.38 -12.00 13.92
N LEU A 256 12.69 -12.64 14.87
CA LEU A 256 13.16 -12.76 16.24
C LEU A 256 14.44 -13.59 16.33
N THR A 257 14.53 -14.67 15.53
CA THR A 257 15.73 -15.50 15.43
C THR A 257 16.95 -14.69 14.98
N ARG A 258 16.75 -13.68 14.11
CA ARG A 258 17.82 -12.78 13.63
C ARG A 258 18.23 -11.72 14.66
N ILE A 259 17.31 -11.24 15.48
CA ILE A 259 17.61 -10.30 16.58
C ILE A 259 18.47 -11.00 17.64
N GLY A 260 18.28 -12.32 17.82
CA GLY A 260 19.04 -13.14 18.74
C GLY A 260 18.24 -13.43 20.01
N SER A 261 18.94 -13.60 21.13
CA SER A 261 18.34 -14.06 22.40
C SER A 261 17.76 -12.92 23.26
N SER A 262 17.66 -11.69 22.73
CA SER A 262 17.08 -10.57 23.48
C SER A 262 15.58 -10.81 23.72
N PRO A 263 15.11 -10.81 24.97
CA PRO A 263 13.70 -11.04 25.26
C PRO A 263 12.87 -9.84 24.77
N ILE A 264 11.69 -10.12 24.21
CA ILE A 264 10.77 -9.08 23.75
C ILE A 264 9.55 -9.05 24.65
N LEU A 265 9.05 -7.85 24.96
CA LEU A 265 7.78 -7.65 25.66
C LEU A 265 6.74 -7.02 24.73
N LEU A 266 5.70 -7.78 24.40
CA LEU A 266 4.55 -7.31 23.64
C LEU A 266 3.35 -7.08 24.57
N ILE A 267 2.93 -5.81 24.69
CA ILE A 267 1.76 -5.37 25.45
C ILE A 267 0.60 -5.17 24.48
N LEU A 268 -0.45 -5.97 24.62
CA LEU A 268 -1.68 -5.89 23.83
C LEU A 268 -2.81 -5.30 24.69
N ASP A 269 -3.20 -4.05 24.42
CA ASP A 269 -4.17 -3.33 25.25
C ASP A 269 -5.61 -3.43 24.72
N ASP A 270 -6.59 -3.59 25.61
CA ASP A 270 -8.04 -3.71 25.36
C ASP A 270 -8.45 -4.90 24.46
N VAL A 271 -7.81 -6.06 24.62
CA VAL A 271 -8.17 -7.28 23.88
C VAL A 271 -9.53 -7.82 24.35
N ARG A 272 -10.37 -8.18 23.38
CA ARG A 272 -11.74 -8.70 23.61
C ARG A 272 -11.81 -10.21 23.36
N PRO A 273 -12.79 -10.90 23.99
CA PRO A 273 -13.11 -12.29 23.66
C PRO A 273 -13.33 -12.51 22.16
N GLY A 274 -13.04 -13.70 21.66
CA GLY A 274 -13.00 -14.03 20.23
C GLY A 274 -11.63 -13.85 19.57
N SER A 275 -10.61 -13.46 20.34
CA SER A 275 -9.21 -13.32 19.89
C SER A 275 -8.31 -14.47 20.35
N GLU A 276 -8.86 -15.47 21.04
CA GLU A 276 -8.12 -16.53 21.76
C GLU A 276 -7.24 -17.34 20.82
N PHE A 277 -7.79 -17.81 19.70
CA PHE A 277 -7.05 -18.61 18.72
C PHE A 277 -5.80 -17.89 18.18
N ARG A 278 -5.93 -16.59 17.87
CA ARG A 278 -4.80 -15.78 17.36
C ARG A 278 -3.77 -15.46 18.43
N LEU A 279 -4.21 -15.24 19.67
CA LEU A 279 -3.30 -15.09 20.81
C LEU A 279 -2.52 -16.39 21.07
N GLU A 280 -3.19 -17.53 21.01
CA GLU A 280 -2.58 -18.85 21.15
C GLU A 280 -1.52 -19.08 20.06
N MET A 281 -1.80 -18.70 18.80
CA MET A 281 -0.80 -18.74 17.73
C MET A 281 0.46 -17.96 18.08
N LEU A 282 0.35 -16.72 18.58
CA LEU A 282 1.49 -15.91 19.02
C LEU A 282 2.24 -16.54 20.20
N MET A 283 1.50 -17.06 21.18
CA MET A 283 2.05 -17.59 22.43
C MET A 283 2.80 -18.90 22.25
N ILE A 284 2.33 -19.78 21.37
CA ILE A 284 2.91 -21.12 21.18
C ILE A 284 4.04 -21.11 20.16
N HIS A 285 3.88 -20.36 19.07
CA HIS A 285 4.77 -20.49 17.92
C HIS A 285 5.93 -19.50 17.95
N VAL A 286 5.90 -18.45 18.77
CA VAL A 286 6.93 -17.40 18.77
C VAL A 286 7.78 -17.48 20.05
N PRO A 287 8.95 -18.14 20.01
CA PRO A 287 9.84 -18.24 21.18
C PRO A 287 10.45 -16.88 21.53
N ASN A 288 10.92 -16.74 22.78
CA ASN A 288 11.48 -15.52 23.39
C ASN A 288 10.52 -14.32 23.48
N LEU A 289 9.21 -14.54 23.29
CA LEU A 289 8.19 -13.50 23.32
C LEU A 289 7.42 -13.52 24.65
N ASN A 290 7.55 -12.45 25.41
CA ASN A 290 6.72 -12.20 26.60
C ASN A 290 5.48 -11.42 26.17
N ILE A 291 4.30 -11.87 26.59
CA ILE A 291 3.03 -11.28 26.19
C ILE A 291 2.25 -10.84 27.42
N LEU A 292 1.87 -9.56 27.45
CA LEU A 292 0.99 -8.98 28.46
C LEU A 292 -0.28 -8.48 27.78
N VAL A 293 -1.41 -9.12 28.06
CA VAL A 293 -2.71 -8.75 27.51
C VAL A 293 -3.53 -8.04 28.57
N THR A 294 -4.13 -6.90 28.23
CA THR A 294 -5.20 -6.32 29.05
C THR A 294 -6.57 -6.68 28.46
N SER A 295 -7.52 -7.07 29.31
CA SER A 295 -8.88 -7.39 28.89
C SER A 295 -9.92 -7.02 29.95
N ARG A 296 -11.18 -6.87 29.53
CA ARG A 296 -12.30 -6.65 30.45
C ARG A 296 -12.82 -7.93 31.11
N THR A 297 -12.50 -9.07 30.52
CA THR A 297 -12.97 -10.39 30.93
C THR A 297 -11.80 -11.35 31.00
N SER A 298 -11.90 -12.39 31.82
CA SER A 298 -10.90 -13.46 31.86
C SER A 298 -11.20 -14.48 30.77
N PHE A 299 -10.16 -15.04 30.16
CA PHE A 299 -10.25 -16.18 29.24
C PHE A 299 -9.00 -17.07 29.40
N PRO A 300 -9.08 -18.37 29.05
CA PRO A 300 -8.00 -19.33 29.29
C PRO A 300 -6.79 -19.09 28.37
N GLY A 301 -5.69 -19.82 28.62
CA GLY A 301 -4.51 -19.83 27.73
C GLY A 301 -3.30 -19.05 28.25
N PHE A 302 -3.36 -18.47 29.45
CA PHE A 302 -2.26 -17.70 30.04
C PHE A 302 -1.62 -18.41 31.22
N SER A 303 -0.30 -18.28 31.34
CA SER A 303 0.47 -18.81 32.46
C SER A 303 0.17 -18.10 33.79
N PHE A 304 -0.26 -16.84 33.73
CA PHE A 304 -0.60 -16.03 34.91
C PHE A 304 -1.74 -15.08 34.59
N THR A 305 -2.74 -15.03 35.47
CA THR A 305 -3.87 -14.10 35.35
C THR A 305 -3.91 -13.19 36.57
N TYR A 306 -3.85 -11.88 36.35
CA TYR A 306 -3.95 -10.86 37.36
C TYR A 306 -5.32 -10.17 37.32
N ASN A 307 -6.09 -10.30 38.40
CA ASN A 307 -7.37 -9.63 38.57
C ASN A 307 -7.17 -8.28 39.26
N LEU A 308 -7.14 -7.19 38.47
CA LEU A 308 -6.97 -5.85 39.03
C LEU A 308 -8.26 -5.39 39.72
N LYS A 309 -8.13 -5.03 41.00
CA LYS A 309 -9.24 -4.56 41.82
C LYS A 309 -9.48 -3.07 41.57
N PRO A 310 -10.73 -2.58 41.76
CA PRO A 310 -10.99 -1.16 41.88
C PRO A 310 -10.13 -0.53 43.00
N LEU A 311 -9.89 0.78 42.90
CA LEU A 311 -9.24 1.55 43.96
C LEU A 311 -10.02 1.42 45.27
N ASN A 312 -9.29 1.42 46.39
CA ASN A 312 -9.90 1.54 47.71
C ASN A 312 -10.43 2.98 47.93
N ASP A 313 -11.24 3.17 48.97
CA ASP A 313 -11.90 4.45 49.23
C ASP A 313 -10.92 5.62 49.45
N GLU A 314 -9.78 5.34 50.07
CA GLU A 314 -8.74 6.33 50.37
C GLU A 314 -8.04 6.80 49.08
N ASP A 315 -7.62 5.86 48.25
CA ASP A 315 -6.99 6.09 46.95
C ASP A 315 -7.96 6.78 45.98
N ALA A 316 -9.22 6.34 45.94
CA ALA A 316 -10.26 6.96 45.12
C ALA A 316 -10.54 8.41 45.55
N THR A 317 -10.61 8.67 46.87
CA THR A 317 -10.78 10.02 47.42
C THR A 317 -9.58 10.90 47.08
N THR A 318 -8.37 10.36 47.17
CA THR A 318 -7.13 11.07 46.84
C THR A 318 -7.09 11.47 45.37
N LEU A 319 -7.39 10.54 44.46
CA LEU A 319 -7.47 10.79 43.03
C LEU A 319 -8.54 11.85 42.69
N LEU A 320 -9.71 11.76 43.32
CA LEU A 320 -10.80 12.71 43.12
C LEU A 320 -10.42 14.13 43.57
N ARG A 321 -9.82 14.28 44.75
CA ARG A 321 -9.36 15.57 45.28
C ARG A 321 -8.32 16.20 44.36
N HIS A 322 -7.32 15.43 43.94
CA HIS A 322 -6.29 15.90 43.01
C HIS A 322 -6.92 16.41 41.69
N THR A 323 -7.84 15.64 41.12
CA THR A 323 -8.51 16.00 39.86
C THR A 323 -9.38 17.26 40.01
N ALA A 324 -10.11 17.39 41.12
CA ALA A 324 -10.95 18.55 41.40
C ALA A 324 -10.14 19.83 41.65
N SER A 325 -8.99 19.73 42.33
CA SER A 325 -8.09 20.87 42.58
C SER A 325 -7.45 21.41 41.30
N LEU A 326 -7.14 20.54 40.32
CA LEU A 326 -6.64 20.96 39.02
C LEU A 326 -7.66 21.77 38.21
N GLN A 327 -8.95 21.44 38.30
CA GLN A 327 -10.02 22.17 37.62
C GLN A 327 -10.34 23.52 38.28
N ALA A 328 -10.22 23.62 39.61
CA ALA A 328 -10.46 24.86 40.33
C ALA A 328 -9.42 25.96 40.02
N GLY A 329 -8.21 25.59 39.55
CA GLY A 329 -7.18 26.53 39.12
C GLY A 329 -7.37 27.11 37.70
N SER A 330 -8.24 26.52 36.86
CA SER A 330 -8.43 26.94 35.45
C SER A 330 -9.76 27.65 35.18
N SER A 331 -10.60 27.87 36.20
CA SER A 331 -11.93 28.46 36.01
C SER A 331 -12.04 29.81 36.74
N HIS A 332 -11.68 30.90 36.05
CA HIS A 332 -12.23 32.21 36.37
C HIS A 332 -13.73 32.19 35.98
N ILE A 333 -14.58 31.74 36.91
CA ILE A 333 -16.03 31.85 36.76
C ILE A 333 -16.43 33.20 37.38
N PRO A 334 -16.99 34.15 36.61
CA PRO A 334 -17.55 35.36 37.22
C PRO A 334 -18.75 34.95 38.07
N VAL A 335 -18.66 35.24 39.36
CA VAL A 335 -19.74 35.02 40.34
C VAL A 335 -20.90 35.94 39.96
N VAL A 336 -21.88 35.41 39.22
CA VAL A 336 -23.20 36.00 39.16
C VAL A 336 -24.06 35.33 40.23
N VAL A 337 -24.25 36.12 41.28
CA VAL A 337 -25.22 36.03 42.37
C VAL A 337 -26.51 35.30 41.97
N ILE A 338 -26.84 34.23 42.69
CA ILE A 338 -28.23 33.83 42.89
C ILE A 338 -28.48 33.84 44.39
N LYS A 339 -29.07 34.95 44.85
CA LYS A 339 -29.78 35.03 46.12
C LYS A 339 -31.01 34.13 46.03
N LYS A 340 -31.19 33.28 47.02
CA LYS A 340 -32.51 33.03 47.59
C LYS A 340 -32.40 32.96 49.10
#